data_AF-T5ANG9-F1
#
_entry.id   AF-T5ANG9-F1
#
_cell.length_a   1.000
_cell.length_b   1.000
_cell.length_c   1.000
_cell.angle_alpha   90.00
_cell.angle_beta   90.00
_cell.angle_gamma   90.00
#
_symmetry.space_group_name_H-M   'P 1'
#
loop_
_entity.id
_entity.type
_entity.pdbx_description
1 polymer ?
#
loop_
_entity_poly.entity_id
_entity_poly.type
_entity_poly.pdbx_seq_one_letter_code
_entity_poly.pdbx_strand_id
1 'polypeptide(L)'
;MAENGDDAMAENGDDAMAENGDDAMAENGDDAMAENGDDAMAENGDDAMAENGDDAMAENGDDAMAENGDDAMAENGDDAMAENGDDAMAENGDDAMAENGDDAMAENGDDAMAENGDDAMAENGDDAMAENGDDAMAENGDDAMAENGDDAMAENGDDAMAEKSRKYAQV
;
A
#
# COMPACT_ATOMS: atom_id res chain seq x y z
N MET A 1 -24.83 2.83 26.33
CA MET A 1 -23.89 3.92 26.05
C MET A 1 -22.69 3.59 26.90
N ALA A 2 -21.92 2.60 26.44
CA ALA A 2 -20.61 2.32 26.99
C ALA A 2 -19.69 3.38 26.40
N GLU A 3 -18.80 3.91 27.23
CA GLU A 3 -17.62 4.65 26.79
C GLU A 3 -16.76 3.62 26.02
N ASN A 4 -16.75 3.72 24.68
CA ASN A 4 -15.72 3.14 23.83
C ASN A 4 -14.70 4.26 23.67
N GLY A 5 -13.54 4.14 24.31
CA GLY A 5 -12.55 5.22 24.37
C GLY A 5 -11.43 4.88 25.33
N ASP A 6 -10.85 3.69 25.15
CA ASP A 6 -9.60 3.28 25.76
C ASP A 6 -8.78 2.62 24.64
N ASP A 7 -7.57 3.14 24.39
CA ASP A 7 -6.61 2.62 23.43
C ASP A 7 -6.28 1.14 23.71
N ALA A 8 -6.12 0.35 22.65
CA ALA A 8 -5.74 -1.06 22.71
C ALA A 8 -4.25 -1.19 22.37
N MET A 9 -3.47 -1.77 23.29
CA MET A 9 -2.02 -1.97 23.08
C MET A 9 -1.60 -3.39 23.44
N ALA A 10 -0.91 -4.03 22.52
CA ALA A 10 -0.28 -5.34 22.67
C ALA A 10 1.22 -5.23 22.37
N GLU A 11 2.05 -5.57 23.36
CA GLU A 11 3.51 -5.57 23.20
C GLU A 11 4.07 -6.96 23.52
N ASN A 12 5.03 -7.43 22.73
CA ASN A 12 5.86 -8.61 22.96
C ASN A 12 5.09 -9.95 23.08
N GLY A 13 5.31 -10.86 22.13
CA GLY A 13 4.71 -12.19 22.13
C GLY A 13 5.20 -13.04 20.97
N ASP A 14 4.72 -14.29 20.88
CA ASP A 14 4.73 -15.00 19.60
C ASP A 14 3.67 -14.33 18.69
N ASP A 15 2.49 -13.98 19.24
CA ASP A 15 1.46 -13.18 18.56
C ASP A 15 1.12 -11.94 19.41
N ALA A 16 1.13 -10.74 18.83
CA ALA A 16 0.69 -9.48 19.43
C ALA A 16 -0.59 -9.00 18.72
N MET A 17 -1.72 -8.95 19.44
CA MET A 17 -3.02 -8.54 18.89
C MET A 17 -3.65 -7.41 19.69
N ALA A 18 -3.93 -6.29 19.01
CA ALA A 18 -4.69 -5.16 19.52
C ALA A 18 -5.98 -4.97 18.72
N GLU A 19 -7.13 -5.03 19.39
CA GLU A 19 -8.44 -4.89 18.75
C GLU A 19 -9.30 -3.85 19.46
N ASN A 20 -10.10 -3.09 18.69
CA ASN A 20 -11.18 -2.23 19.16
C ASN A 20 -10.74 -1.16 20.19
N GLY A 21 -10.22 -0.04 19.70
CA GLY A 21 -9.81 1.15 20.46
C GLY A 21 -10.15 2.45 19.72
N ASP A 22 -9.83 3.60 20.32
CA ASP A 22 -9.64 4.83 19.52
C ASP A 22 -8.30 4.66 18.75
N ASP A 23 -7.25 4.17 19.43
CA ASP A 23 -6.01 3.70 18.80
C ASP A 23 -5.82 2.18 19.06
N ALA A 24 -5.38 1.42 18.07
CA ALA A 24 -5.00 0.00 18.19
C ALA A 24 -3.54 -0.20 17.77
N MET A 25 -2.70 -0.70 18.68
CA MET A 25 -1.25 -0.84 18.45
C MET A 25 -0.73 -2.22 18.87
N ALA A 26 -0.09 -2.92 17.92
CA ALA A 26 0.57 -4.20 18.13
C ALA A 26 2.06 -4.12 17.79
N GLU A 27 2.94 -4.49 18.72
CA GLU A 27 4.39 -4.41 18.52
C GLU A 27 5.12 -5.70 18.94
N ASN A 28 6.19 -6.03 18.20
CA ASN A 28 7.21 -7.02 18.57
C ASN A 28 6.66 -8.45 18.79
N GLY A 29 5.76 -8.90 17.91
CA GLY A 29 5.34 -10.31 17.77
C GLY A 29 6.21 -11.07 16.75
N ASP A 30 6.06 -12.39 16.61
CA ASP A 30 6.34 -13.03 15.31
C ASP A 30 5.19 -12.61 14.35
N ASP A 31 3.94 -12.58 14.84
CA ASP A 31 2.79 -11.96 14.16
C ASP A 31 2.31 -10.72 14.94
N ALA A 32 2.23 -9.54 14.30
CA ALA A 32 1.72 -8.30 14.88
C ALA A 32 0.45 -7.83 14.14
N MET A 33 -0.67 -7.68 14.87
CA MET A 33 -1.98 -7.37 14.28
C MET A 33 -2.73 -6.29 15.06
N ALA A 34 -3.13 -5.22 14.36
CA ALA A 34 -3.96 -4.14 14.88
C ALA A 34 -5.25 -4.00 14.06
N GLU A 35 -6.40 -4.02 14.72
CA GLU A 35 -7.70 -3.94 14.04
C GLU A 35 -8.68 -2.95 14.70
N ASN A 36 -9.50 -2.30 13.87
CA ASN A 36 -10.71 -1.56 14.27
C ASN A 36 -10.44 -0.39 15.26
N GLY A 37 -9.42 0.43 14.97
CA GLY A 37 -9.17 1.74 15.61
C GLY A 37 -9.65 2.90 14.74
N ASP A 38 -9.60 4.15 15.23
CA ASP A 38 -9.46 5.31 14.34
C ASP A 38 -8.03 5.28 13.74
N ASP A 39 -7.02 4.91 14.56
CA ASP A 39 -5.66 4.61 14.10
C ASP A 39 -5.31 3.12 14.39
N ALA A 40 -4.85 2.37 13.38
CA ALA A 40 -4.40 0.97 13.50
C ALA A 40 -2.93 0.82 13.10
N MET A 41 -2.08 0.32 14.02
CA MET A 41 -0.64 0.22 13.82
C MET A 41 -0.07 -1.14 14.23
N ALA A 42 0.62 -1.81 13.31
CA ALA A 42 1.36 -3.05 13.56
C ALA A 42 2.85 -2.87 13.22
N GLU A 43 3.74 -3.14 14.17
CA GLU A 43 5.18 -2.98 13.97
C GLU A 43 6.02 -4.20 14.40
N ASN A 44 7.11 -4.44 13.67
CA ASN A 44 8.23 -5.30 14.06
C ASN A 44 7.84 -6.77 14.33
N GLY A 45 7.07 -7.40 13.44
CA GLY A 45 6.86 -8.85 13.41
C GLY A 45 7.39 -9.48 12.13
N ASP A 46 7.51 -10.80 12.04
CA ASP A 46 7.73 -11.47 10.75
C ASP A 46 6.53 -11.17 9.82
N ASP A 47 5.30 -11.15 10.36
CA ASP A 47 4.10 -10.67 9.68
C ASP A 47 3.50 -9.46 10.44
N ALA A 48 3.31 -8.32 9.77
CA ALA A 48 2.71 -7.10 10.33
C ALA A 48 1.42 -6.72 9.58
N MET A 49 0.30 -6.59 10.29
CA MET A 49 -1.02 -6.35 9.71
C MET A 49 -1.82 -5.26 10.45
N ALA A 50 -2.25 -4.23 9.73
CA ALA A 50 -3.15 -3.20 10.24
C ALA A 50 -4.43 -3.12 9.39
N GLU A 51 -5.60 -3.22 10.03
CA GLU A 51 -6.88 -3.21 9.33
C GLU A 51 -7.92 -2.24 9.94
N ASN A 52 -8.74 -1.66 9.07
CA ASN A 52 -10.01 -1.00 9.40
C ASN A 52 -9.87 0.18 10.39
N GLY A 53 -9.00 1.15 10.09
CA GLY A 53 -8.96 2.47 10.76
C GLY A 53 -9.11 3.62 9.79
N ASP A 54 -9.27 4.86 10.26
CA ASP A 54 -9.11 6.03 9.39
C ASP A 54 -7.65 6.06 8.87
N ASP A 55 -6.67 5.73 9.72
CA ASP A 55 -5.27 5.52 9.33
C ASP A 55 -4.83 4.07 9.65
N ALA A 56 -4.33 3.31 8.67
CA ALA A 56 -3.82 1.94 8.82
C ALA A 56 -2.32 1.85 8.44
N MET A 57 -1.47 1.38 9.35
CA MET A 57 -0.03 1.33 9.17
C MET A 57 0.59 0.00 9.61
N ALA A 58 1.34 -0.64 8.70
CA ALA A 58 2.13 -1.84 8.97
C ALA A 58 3.61 -1.61 8.64
N GLU A 59 4.51 -1.84 9.59
CA GLU A 59 5.94 -1.61 9.41
C GLU A 59 6.84 -2.79 9.85
N ASN A 60 7.94 -2.98 9.11
CA ASN A 60 9.12 -3.76 9.51
C ASN A 60 8.84 -5.26 9.76
N GLY A 61 8.24 -5.96 8.78
CA GLY A 61 8.16 -7.42 8.77
C GLY A 61 8.70 -8.08 7.51
N ASP A 62 8.72 -9.40 7.42
CA ASP A 62 8.93 -10.08 6.15
C ASP A 62 7.70 -9.80 5.25
N ASP A 63 6.49 -9.81 5.81
CA ASP A 63 5.25 -9.38 5.14
C ASP A 63 4.60 -8.20 5.89
N ALA A 64 4.37 -7.07 5.22
CA ALA A 64 3.70 -5.89 5.77
C ALA A 64 2.41 -5.56 5.00
N MET A 65 1.27 -5.48 5.71
CA MET A 65 -0.05 -5.30 5.11
C MET A 65 -0.90 -4.24 5.84
N ALA A 66 -1.37 -3.24 5.11
CA ALA A 66 -2.32 -2.25 5.60
C ALA A 66 -3.59 -2.23 4.75
N GLU A 67 -4.76 -2.39 5.37
CA GLU A 67 -6.04 -2.45 4.65
C GLU A 67 -7.13 -1.52 5.23
N ASN A 68 -7.96 -0.99 4.32
CA ASN A 68 -9.28 -0.40 4.60
C ASN A 68 -9.25 0.83 5.52
N GLY A 69 -8.47 1.87 5.18
CA GLY A 69 -8.56 3.19 5.82
C GLY A 69 -8.80 4.35 4.88
N ASP A 70 -8.84 5.58 5.39
CA ASP A 70 -8.71 6.77 4.53
C ASP A 70 -7.24 6.84 4.03
N ASP A 71 -6.28 6.54 4.90
CA ASP A 71 -4.85 6.37 4.55
C ASP A 71 -4.36 4.94 4.90
N ALA A 72 -3.79 4.21 3.93
CA ALA A 72 -3.21 2.88 4.12
C ALA A 72 -1.71 2.85 3.75
N MET A 73 -0.86 2.43 4.68
CA MET A 73 0.60 2.44 4.51
C MET A 73 1.27 1.14 4.96
N ALA A 74 2.04 0.53 4.07
CA ALA A 74 2.88 -0.64 4.36
C ALA A 74 4.35 -0.33 4.05
N GLU A 75 5.25 -0.53 5.02
CA GLU A 75 6.68 -0.24 4.85
C GLU A 75 7.61 -1.38 5.28
N ASN A 76 8.73 -1.51 4.55
CA ASN A 76 9.94 -2.24 4.95
C ASN A 76 9.75 -3.74 5.20
N GLY A 77 9.15 -4.47 4.24
CA GLY A 77 9.15 -5.94 4.25
C GLY A 77 9.53 -6.56 2.92
N ASP A 78 9.82 -7.86 2.88
CA ASP A 78 10.06 -8.57 1.61
C ASP A 78 8.82 -8.40 0.70
N ASP A 79 7.61 -8.47 1.26
CA ASP A 79 6.35 -8.11 0.59
C ASP A 79 5.65 -6.95 1.34
N ALA A 80 5.39 -5.83 0.66
CA ALA A 80 4.67 -4.67 1.20
C ALA A 80 3.35 -4.39 0.43
N MET A 81 2.22 -4.39 1.12
CA MET A 81 0.89 -4.25 0.51
C MET A 81 0.01 -3.22 1.23
N ALA A 82 -0.50 -2.25 0.48
CA ALA A 82 -1.50 -1.28 0.96
C ALA A 82 -2.77 -1.35 0.09
N GLU A 83 -3.93 -1.57 0.71
CA GLU A 83 -5.20 -1.69 -0.01
C GLU A 83 -6.32 -0.78 0.54
N ASN A 84 -7.14 -0.26 -0.38
CA ASN A 84 -8.48 0.29 -0.15
C ASN A 84 -8.54 1.53 0.77
N GLY A 85 -7.76 2.59 0.48
CA GLY A 85 -7.96 3.91 1.09
C GLY A 85 -7.97 5.06 0.10
N ASP A 86 -8.32 6.28 0.52
CA ASP A 86 -8.20 7.46 -0.34
C ASP A 86 -6.73 7.61 -0.78
N ASP A 87 -5.76 7.37 0.11
CA ASP A 87 -4.34 7.27 -0.20
C ASP A 87 -3.79 5.87 0.17
N ALA A 88 -3.21 5.14 -0.79
CA ALA A 88 -2.59 3.81 -0.58
C ALA A 88 -1.09 3.83 -0.93
N MET A 89 -0.23 3.46 0.01
CA MET A 89 1.22 3.54 -0.14
C MET A 89 1.93 2.26 0.32
N ALA A 90 2.73 1.67 -0.56
CA ALA A 90 3.62 0.55 -0.25
C ALA A 90 5.08 0.92 -0.54
N GLU A 91 5.97 0.78 0.44
CA GLU A 91 7.39 1.14 0.30
C GLU A 91 8.37 0.04 0.73
N ASN A 92 9.48 -0.05 -0.01
CA ASN A 92 10.73 -0.72 0.38
C ASN A 92 10.65 -2.24 0.62
N GLY A 93 10.19 -3.00 -0.39
CA GLY A 93 10.22 -4.47 -0.38
C GLY A 93 10.85 -5.13 -1.59
N ASP A 94 10.92 -6.46 -1.64
CA ASP A 94 11.19 -7.16 -2.90
C ASP A 94 9.95 -7.01 -3.82
N ASP A 95 8.74 -7.12 -3.28
CA ASP A 95 7.48 -6.81 -3.97
C ASP A 95 6.70 -5.69 -3.23
N ALA A 96 6.40 -4.58 -3.91
CA ALA A 96 5.62 -3.46 -3.37
C ALA A 96 4.31 -3.25 -4.15
N MET A 97 3.17 -3.28 -3.47
CA MET A 97 1.85 -3.21 -4.09
C MET A 97 0.91 -2.22 -3.39
N ALA A 98 0.37 -1.26 -4.15
CA ALA A 98 -0.67 -0.35 -3.68
C ALA A 98 -1.93 -0.47 -4.56
N GLU A 99 -3.08 -0.73 -3.95
CA GLU A 99 -4.35 -0.93 -4.67
C GLU A 99 -5.51 -0.05 -4.16
N ASN A 100 -6.33 0.41 -5.10
CA ASN A 100 -7.70 0.91 -4.91
C ASN A 100 -7.85 2.19 -4.06
N GLY A 101 -7.11 3.26 -4.41
CA GLY A 101 -7.30 4.59 -3.80
C GLY A 101 -7.55 5.74 -4.76
N ASP A 102 -7.77 6.95 -4.27
CA ASP A 102 -7.71 8.14 -5.13
C ASP A 102 -6.24 8.34 -5.58
N ASP A 103 -5.27 8.16 -4.68
CA ASP A 103 -3.83 8.11 -4.99
C ASP A 103 -3.23 6.75 -4.58
N ALA A 104 -2.62 6.02 -5.52
CA ALA A 104 -1.95 4.73 -5.28
C ALA A 104 -0.45 4.81 -5.62
N MET A 105 0.41 4.49 -4.66
CA MET A 105 1.86 4.61 -4.78
C MET A 105 2.61 3.36 -4.32
N ALA A 106 3.45 2.79 -5.18
CA ALA A 106 4.38 1.72 -4.84
C ALA A 106 5.83 2.16 -5.13
N GLU A 107 6.70 2.11 -4.12
CA GLU A 107 8.09 2.54 -4.24
C GLU A 107 9.11 1.47 -3.81
N ASN A 108 10.21 1.39 -4.56
CA ASN A 108 11.46 0.70 -4.19
C ASN A 108 11.32 -0.80 -3.91
N GLY A 109 11.15 -1.61 -4.97
CA GLY A 109 11.31 -3.06 -4.89
C GLY A 109 11.85 -3.72 -6.15
N ASP A 110 11.99 -5.04 -6.18
CA ASP A 110 12.26 -5.75 -7.44
C ASP A 110 11.02 -5.63 -8.36
N ASP A 111 9.81 -5.78 -7.82
CA ASP A 111 8.54 -5.52 -8.51
C ASP A 111 7.72 -4.43 -7.78
N ALA A 112 7.38 -3.33 -8.48
CA ALA A 112 6.55 -2.24 -7.95
C ALA A 112 5.24 -2.10 -8.74
N MET A 113 4.09 -2.18 -8.07
CA MET A 113 2.77 -2.15 -8.70
C MET A 113 1.81 -1.17 -8.00
N ALA A 114 1.26 -0.24 -8.76
CA ALA A 114 0.17 0.63 -8.33
C ALA A 114 -1.07 0.41 -9.21
N GLU A 115 -2.20 0.02 -8.61
CA GLU A 115 -3.43 -0.32 -9.33
C GLU A 115 -4.63 0.50 -8.84
N ASN A 116 -5.41 1.01 -9.80
CA ASN A 116 -6.72 1.65 -9.61
C ASN A 116 -6.68 2.88 -8.68
N GLY A 117 -6.62 4.07 -9.30
CA GLY A 117 -6.90 5.35 -8.64
C GLY A 117 -7.13 6.52 -9.57
N ASP A 118 -7.27 7.75 -9.07
CA ASP A 118 -7.20 8.94 -9.92
C ASP A 118 -5.73 9.14 -10.38
N ASP A 119 -4.76 8.97 -9.48
CA ASP A 119 -3.32 8.96 -9.78
C ASP A 119 -2.66 7.63 -9.33
N ALA A 120 -2.00 6.92 -10.26
CA ALA A 120 -1.28 5.67 -9.96
C ALA A 120 0.22 5.79 -10.29
N MET A 121 1.09 5.51 -9.32
CA MET A 121 2.54 5.67 -9.43
C MET A 121 3.33 4.45 -8.94
N ALA A 122 4.20 3.93 -9.81
CA ALA A 122 5.17 2.89 -9.46
C ALA A 122 6.60 3.39 -9.73
N GLU A 123 7.44 3.43 -8.70
CA GLU A 123 8.83 3.91 -8.79
C GLU A 123 9.86 2.87 -8.35
N ASN A 124 10.96 2.80 -9.13
CA ASN A 124 12.20 2.10 -8.82
C ASN A 124 12.01 0.59 -8.54
N GLY A 125 12.18 -0.22 -9.58
CA GLY A 125 12.36 -1.67 -9.46
C GLY A 125 12.95 -2.34 -10.69
N ASP A 126 13.05 -3.67 -10.74
CA ASP A 126 13.34 -4.36 -12.00
C ASP A 126 12.10 -4.28 -12.93
N ASP A 127 10.89 -4.47 -12.38
CA ASP A 127 9.61 -4.26 -13.08
C ASP A 127 8.74 -3.20 -12.36
N ALA A 128 8.32 -2.15 -13.07
CA ALA A 128 7.43 -1.09 -12.54
C ALA A 128 6.13 -0.99 -13.35
N MET A 129 4.97 -1.13 -12.69
CA MET A 129 3.65 -1.11 -13.31
C MET A 129 2.67 -0.15 -12.62
N ALA A 130 2.07 0.75 -13.41
CA ALA A 130 0.96 1.59 -12.99
C ALA A 130 -0.27 1.35 -13.88
N GLU A 131 -1.40 0.96 -13.28
CA GLU A 131 -2.64 0.66 -14.01
C GLU A 131 -3.86 1.46 -13.53
N ASN A 132 -4.69 1.86 -14.49
CA ASN A 132 -6.07 2.32 -14.28
C ASN A 132 -6.25 3.57 -13.39
N GLY A 133 -5.69 4.71 -13.81
CA GLY A 133 -6.10 6.03 -13.31
C GLY A 133 -6.26 7.12 -14.34
N ASP A 134 -6.64 8.34 -13.93
CA ASP A 134 -6.62 9.50 -14.84
C ASP A 134 -5.17 9.79 -15.27
N ASP A 135 -4.22 9.75 -14.33
CA ASP A 135 -2.77 9.78 -14.58
C ASP A 135 -2.10 8.48 -14.10
N ALA A 136 -1.24 7.87 -14.94
CA ALA A 136 -0.52 6.63 -14.60
C ALA A 136 0.97 6.78 -14.94
N MET A 137 1.85 6.54 -13.95
CA MET A 137 3.29 6.76 -14.07
C MET A 137 4.09 5.55 -13.58
N ALA A 138 5.02 5.07 -14.42
CA ALA A 138 6.01 4.07 -14.05
C ALA A 138 7.44 4.60 -14.31
N GLU A 139 8.30 4.60 -13.30
CA GLU A 139 9.67 5.11 -13.40
C GLU A 139 10.76 4.12 -12.96
N ASN A 140 11.87 4.11 -13.71
CA ASN A 140 13.19 3.59 -13.28
C ASN A 140 13.29 2.06 -13.04
N GLY A 141 12.69 1.23 -13.89
CA GLY A 141 12.99 -0.21 -13.94
C GLY A 141 13.45 -0.76 -15.27
N ASP A 142 13.94 -2.00 -15.31
CA ASP A 142 14.34 -2.68 -16.55
C ASP A 142 13.12 -2.77 -17.49
N ASP A 143 11.95 -3.11 -16.96
CA ASP A 143 10.65 -3.02 -17.64
C ASP A 143 9.72 -2.01 -16.93
N ALA A 144 9.19 -1.02 -17.67
CA ALA A 144 8.29 0.00 -17.12
C ALA A 144 6.99 0.10 -17.94
N MET A 145 5.83 -0.06 -17.31
CA MET A 145 4.53 -0.06 -17.97
C MET A 145 3.51 0.85 -17.29
N ALA A 146 2.86 1.71 -18.09
CA ALA A 146 1.71 2.51 -17.64
C ALA A 146 0.49 2.27 -18.54
N GLU A 147 -0.63 1.83 -17.97
CA GLU A 147 -1.86 1.49 -18.71
C GLU A 147 -3.09 2.31 -18.30
N ASN A 148 -3.95 2.53 -19.31
CA ASN A 148 -5.37 2.89 -19.20
C ASN A 148 -5.75 4.30 -18.71
N GLY A 149 -4.81 5.21 -18.48
CA GLY A 149 -5.12 6.61 -18.17
C GLY A 149 -5.26 7.61 -19.32
N ASP A 150 -5.78 8.79 -18.97
CA ASP A 150 -5.83 9.95 -19.84
C ASP A 150 -4.39 10.43 -20.12
N ASP A 151 -3.52 10.41 -19.09
CA ASP A 151 -2.07 10.64 -19.19
C ASP A 151 -1.22 9.50 -18.60
N ALA A 152 -0.93 8.49 -19.43
CA ALA A 152 0.04 7.43 -19.14
C ALA A 152 1.49 7.81 -19.54
N MET A 153 2.46 7.62 -18.63
CA MET A 153 3.90 7.82 -18.86
C MET A 153 4.74 6.67 -18.27
N ALA A 154 5.71 6.19 -19.05
CA ALA A 154 6.72 5.23 -18.59
C ALA A 154 8.11 5.77 -18.94
N GLU A 155 9.00 5.90 -17.95
CA GLU A 155 10.35 6.46 -18.10
C GLU A 155 11.48 5.51 -17.66
N ASN A 156 12.60 5.60 -18.37
CA ASN A 156 13.92 5.05 -18.00
C ASN A 156 14.13 3.53 -17.99
N GLY A 157 13.22 2.72 -18.53
CA GLY A 157 13.45 1.27 -18.73
C GLY A 157 14.00 0.83 -20.08
N ASP A 158 14.63 -0.34 -20.09
CA ASP A 158 15.11 -1.01 -21.30
C ASP A 158 13.92 -1.34 -22.22
N ASP A 159 12.75 -1.72 -21.68
CA ASP A 159 11.50 -1.94 -22.41
C ASP A 159 10.29 -1.12 -21.87
N ALA A 160 10.38 0.22 -21.93
CA ALA A 160 9.29 1.12 -21.50
C ALA A 160 8.06 1.16 -22.46
N MET A 161 6.83 1.00 -21.93
CA MET A 161 5.56 1.07 -22.68
C MET A 161 4.48 1.92 -21.98
N ALA A 162 3.81 2.80 -22.73
CA ALA A 162 2.65 3.56 -22.25
C ALA A 162 1.43 3.35 -23.17
N GLU A 163 0.36 2.77 -22.64
CA GLU A 163 -0.91 2.53 -23.34
C GLU A 163 -2.01 3.48 -22.87
N LYS A 164 -2.42 4.41 -23.74
CA LYS A 164 -3.55 5.31 -23.46
C LYS A 164 -4.90 4.69 -23.81
N SER A 165 -5.86 4.83 -22.89
CA SER A 165 -7.27 4.52 -23.14
C SER A 165 -7.83 5.39 -24.28
N ARG A 166 -8.02 4.82 -25.48
CA ARG A 166 -8.78 5.50 -26.56
C ARG A 166 -10.28 5.51 -26.25
N LYS A 167 -10.73 6.26 -25.24
CA LYS A 167 -12.16 6.54 -25.05
C LYS A 167 -12.57 7.77 -25.89
N TYR A 168 -13.45 7.51 -26.87
CA TYR A 168 -14.21 8.44 -27.73
C TYR A 168 -13.57 9.06 -28.99
N ALA A 169 -13.32 8.23 -30.01
CA ALA A 169 -13.39 8.66 -31.41
C ALA A 169 -14.80 8.41 -32.01
N GLN A 170 -15.83 9.06 -31.46
CA GLN A 170 -17.11 9.26 -32.18
C GLN A 170 -17.75 10.61 -31.80
N VAL A 171 -17.38 11.66 -32.56
CA VAL A 171 -18.29 12.73 -33.02
C VAL A 171 -17.97 13.03 -34.47
#